data_AF-A0A078BFY4-F1
#
_entry.id   AF-A0A078BFY4-F1
#
_cell.length_a   1.000
_cell.length_b   1.000
_cell.length_c   1.000
_cell.angle_alpha   90.00
_cell.angle_beta   90.00
_cell.angle_gamma   90.00
#
_symmetry.space_group_name_H-M   'P 1'
#
loop_
_entity.id
_entity.type
_entity.pdbx_description
1 polymer ?
#
loop_
_entity_poly.entity_id
_entity_poly.type
_entity_poly.pdbx_seq_one_letter_code
_entity_poly.pdbx_strand_id
1 'polypeptide(L)'
;HDISHLTCADFLRAPGVQTPVIVRFSTVIHERGSPETLRDPRGFAVKFYTREGNFDLVGNNFPVFFIRDGMKFPDMVHALKPNPKSHIQENWRIVDFFSHHPESLHMFTFLFDDVGVPQDYRHMEGSGVNTYTLINKAGKAQYVKFHWKPTCGVKCLLEDEAIKVGGSNHSHATQDLYDSIAAGNYPEWKLYIQTIDPDHEDRFDFDPLDVTKTWPEDILPLQPVGRLVLNRNIDNFFAENEQLAFCPAIVVPGIYYSDDKLLQTRIFSYADTQRHRLGPNYLQLPA
;
A
#
# COMPACT_ATOMS: atom_id res chain seq x y z
N HIS A 1 -19.07 -7.90 5.98
CA HIS A 1 -19.65 -8.99 5.16
C HIS A 1 -18.96 -10.28 5.53
N ASP A 2 -19.65 -11.41 5.39
CA ASP A 2 -19.08 -12.72 5.73
C ASP A 2 -18.28 -13.26 4.54
N ILE A 3 -16.98 -13.47 4.75
CA ILE A 3 -16.07 -14.09 3.78
C ILE A 3 -15.35 -15.32 4.37
N SER A 4 -15.88 -15.91 5.44
CA SER A 4 -15.29 -17.07 6.14
C SER A 4 -15.22 -18.34 5.26
N HIS A 5 -15.94 -18.36 4.14
CA HIS A 5 -15.85 -19.40 3.13
C HIS A 5 -14.57 -19.30 2.27
N LEU A 6 -13.92 -18.13 2.24
CA LEU A 6 -12.68 -17.86 1.49
C LEU A 6 -11.43 -17.97 2.35
N THR A 7 -11.52 -17.60 3.63
CA THR A 7 -10.37 -17.56 4.54
C THR A 7 -10.74 -18.04 5.95
N CYS A 8 -9.81 -18.71 6.62
CA CYS A 8 -9.91 -19.06 8.04
C CYS A 8 -9.35 -17.99 8.98
N ALA A 9 -8.89 -16.83 8.49
CA ALA A 9 -8.28 -15.78 9.31
C ALA A 9 -9.23 -15.30 10.42
N ASP A 10 -8.78 -15.35 11.68
CA ASP A 10 -9.64 -15.08 12.85
C ASP A 10 -10.29 -13.68 12.80
N PHE A 11 -9.59 -12.66 12.30
CA PHE A 11 -10.12 -11.30 12.22
C PHE A 11 -11.24 -11.12 11.18
N LEU A 12 -11.41 -12.10 10.27
CA LEU A 12 -12.45 -12.14 9.23
C LEU A 12 -13.52 -13.23 9.49
N ARG A 13 -13.53 -13.83 10.69
CA ARG A 13 -14.36 -14.99 11.02
C ARG A 13 -15.88 -14.76 10.98
N ALA A 14 -16.34 -13.52 11.11
CA ALA A 14 -17.75 -13.15 11.12
C ALA A 14 -17.96 -11.64 10.91
N PRO A 15 -19.11 -11.20 10.40
CA PRO A 15 -19.50 -9.79 10.42
C PRO A 15 -19.50 -9.19 11.83
N GLY A 16 -19.04 -7.94 11.97
CA GLY A 16 -19.04 -7.20 13.24
C GLY A 16 -17.81 -7.43 14.11
N VAL A 17 -16.90 -8.33 13.73
CA VAL A 17 -15.60 -8.45 14.39
C VAL A 17 -14.81 -7.15 14.24
N GLN A 18 -14.28 -6.66 15.35
CA GLN A 18 -13.42 -5.48 15.40
C GLN A 18 -11.98 -5.90 15.67
N THR A 19 -11.05 -5.29 14.97
CA THR A 19 -9.61 -5.54 15.10
C THR A 19 -8.92 -4.20 15.19
N PRO A 20 -8.15 -3.93 16.27
CA PRO A 20 -7.34 -2.73 16.34
C PRO A 20 -6.36 -2.68 15.17
N VAL A 21 -6.08 -1.48 14.70
CA VAL A 21 -5.14 -1.25 13.59
C VAL A 21 -4.27 -0.04 13.86
N ILE A 22 -3.12 -0.02 13.22
CA ILE A 22 -2.32 1.20 13.02
C ILE A 22 -2.03 1.35 11.53
N VAL A 23 -2.08 2.58 11.05
CA VAL A 23 -1.91 2.91 9.64
C VAL A 23 -0.84 3.97 9.48
N ARG A 24 0.03 3.77 8.49
CA ARG A 24 1.01 4.76 8.07
C ARG A 24 0.86 5.04 6.59
N PHE A 25 0.69 6.32 6.27
CA PHE A 25 0.76 6.83 4.92
C PHE A 25 2.12 7.46 4.66
N SER A 26 2.53 7.55 3.39
CA SER A 26 3.78 8.23 3.03
C SER A 26 3.85 8.58 1.55
N THR A 27 4.74 9.50 1.20
CA THR A 27 5.38 9.55 -0.12
C THR A 27 6.45 8.45 -0.23
N VAL A 28 7.20 8.39 -1.33
CA VAL A 28 8.15 7.30 -1.62
C VAL A 28 9.58 7.82 -1.83
N ILE A 29 9.79 8.76 -2.74
CA ILE A 29 11.12 9.01 -3.29
C ILE A 29 11.95 9.98 -2.47
N HIS A 30 11.40 11.10 -2.02
CA HIS A 30 12.22 12.11 -1.34
C HIS A 30 12.35 11.86 0.16
N GLU A 31 13.35 12.46 0.79
CA GLU A 31 13.71 12.23 2.19
C GLU A 31 12.66 12.80 3.16
N ARG A 32 12.86 12.52 4.45
CA ARG A 32 12.08 13.14 5.53
C ARG A 32 12.14 14.67 5.43
N GLY A 33 10.97 15.30 5.49
CA GLY A 33 10.83 16.75 5.33
C GLY A 33 10.59 17.21 3.90
N SER A 34 10.59 16.30 2.92
CA SER A 34 10.15 16.62 1.56
C SER A 34 8.66 16.99 1.52
N PRO A 35 8.24 17.85 0.56
CA PRO A 35 6.84 18.21 0.41
C PRO A 35 5.94 17.02 0.06
N GLU A 36 4.81 16.91 0.75
CA GLU A 36 3.80 15.88 0.49
C GLU A 36 2.98 16.14 -0.78
N THR A 37 3.22 17.25 -1.50
CA THR A 37 2.57 17.59 -2.79
C THR A 37 3.35 17.07 -4.00
N LEU A 38 4.48 16.39 -3.81
CA LEU A 38 5.25 15.83 -4.92
C LEU A 38 4.49 14.69 -5.59
N ARG A 39 4.58 14.60 -6.93
CA ARG A 39 4.04 13.49 -7.71
C ARG A 39 4.78 12.20 -7.35
N ASP A 40 4.05 11.25 -6.78
CA ASP A 40 4.61 10.01 -6.25
C ASP A 40 3.47 9.03 -5.95
N PRO A 41 3.67 7.70 -5.98
CA PRO A 41 2.76 6.81 -5.28
C PRO A 41 2.67 7.22 -3.81
N ARG A 42 1.55 6.90 -3.16
CA ARG A 42 1.40 7.04 -1.72
C ARG A 42 1.39 5.66 -1.08
N GLY A 43 2.26 5.46 -0.09
CA GLY A 43 2.22 4.28 0.76
C GLY A 43 0.92 4.23 1.56
N PHE A 44 0.32 3.05 1.67
CA PHE A 44 -0.88 2.78 2.48
C PHE A 44 -0.65 1.48 3.24
N ALA A 45 0.09 1.56 4.35
CA ALA A 45 0.42 0.40 5.17
C ALA A 45 -0.53 0.26 6.36
N VAL A 46 -1.18 -0.89 6.49
CA VAL A 46 -2.12 -1.21 7.58
C VAL A 46 -1.60 -2.43 8.34
N LYS A 47 -1.43 -2.28 9.65
CA LYS A 47 -1.13 -3.38 10.58
C LYS A 47 -2.38 -3.68 11.38
N PHE A 48 -2.79 -4.94 11.38
CA PHE A 48 -3.93 -5.46 12.13
C PHE A 48 -3.41 -6.23 13.34
N TYR A 49 -3.82 -5.84 14.55
CA TYR A 49 -3.50 -6.56 15.78
C TYR A 49 -4.54 -7.66 16.01
N THR A 50 -4.39 -8.77 15.30
CA THR A 50 -5.32 -9.91 15.39
C THR A 50 -5.04 -10.77 16.62
N ARG A 51 -5.96 -11.69 16.96
CA ARG A 51 -5.75 -12.64 18.05
C ARG A 51 -4.72 -13.73 17.73
N GLU A 52 -4.39 -13.90 16.46
CA GLU A 52 -3.45 -14.92 15.96
C GLU A 52 -2.10 -14.30 15.54
N GLY A 53 -1.82 -13.08 16.01
CA GLY A 53 -0.63 -12.31 15.65
C GLY A 53 -0.96 -11.09 14.79
N ASN A 54 0.07 -10.34 14.43
CA ASN A 54 -0.11 -9.19 13.56
C ASN A 54 -0.27 -9.65 12.10
N PHE A 55 -1.08 -8.92 11.34
CA PHE A 55 -1.12 -9.00 9.88
C PHE A 55 -0.78 -7.64 9.30
N ASP A 56 0.20 -7.58 8.39
CA ASP A 56 0.61 -6.34 7.72
C ASP A 56 0.21 -6.36 6.25
N LEU A 57 -0.79 -5.54 5.89
CA LEU A 57 -1.12 -5.25 4.51
C LEU A 57 -0.39 -3.97 4.08
N VAL A 58 0.75 -4.15 3.41
CA VAL A 58 1.63 -3.05 3.02
C VAL A 58 1.35 -2.65 1.58
N GLY A 59 0.36 -1.78 1.40
CA GLY A 59 -0.14 -1.34 0.11
C GLY A 59 0.40 0.01 -0.36
N ASN A 60 -0.12 0.44 -1.51
CA ASN A 60 -0.02 1.80 -2.06
C ASN A 60 -1.42 2.31 -2.40
N ASN A 61 -1.55 3.59 -2.76
CA ASN A 61 -2.77 4.11 -3.36
C ASN A 61 -3.05 3.48 -4.74
N PHE A 62 -2.02 3.27 -5.55
CA PHE A 62 -2.16 2.64 -6.88
C PHE A 62 -2.28 1.12 -6.80
N PRO A 63 -3.05 0.48 -7.70
CA PRO A 63 -3.28 -0.97 -7.69
C PRO A 63 -2.19 -1.78 -8.39
N VAL A 64 -1.21 -1.13 -9.01
CA VAL A 64 -0.12 -1.74 -9.77
C VAL A 64 1.23 -1.16 -9.37
N PHE A 65 2.31 -1.72 -9.90
CA PHE A 65 3.67 -1.24 -9.68
C PHE A 65 4.47 -1.11 -10.98
N PHE A 66 5.60 -0.40 -10.93
CA PHE A 66 6.41 -0.11 -12.12
C PHE A 66 7.15 -1.33 -12.68
N ILE A 67 7.50 -2.29 -11.83
CA ILE A 67 8.31 -3.47 -12.17
C ILE A 67 7.63 -4.71 -11.61
N ARG A 68 7.85 -5.86 -12.27
CA ARG A 68 7.29 -7.16 -11.85
C ARG A 68 8.27 -8.10 -11.17
N ASP A 69 9.54 -7.71 -11.08
CA ASP A 69 10.60 -8.50 -10.45
C ASP A 69 11.38 -7.65 -9.45
N GLY A 70 11.48 -8.12 -8.21
CA GLY A 70 12.13 -7.37 -7.13
C GLY A 70 13.63 -7.20 -7.32
N MET A 71 14.28 -7.97 -8.19
CA MET A 71 15.70 -7.76 -8.55
C MET A 71 15.95 -6.35 -9.09
N LYS A 72 14.97 -5.76 -9.77
CA LYS A 72 15.07 -4.41 -10.34
C LYS A 72 14.71 -3.29 -9.36
N PHE A 73 14.26 -3.63 -8.15
CA PHE A 73 13.80 -2.63 -7.20
C PHE A 73 14.91 -1.62 -6.80
N PRO A 74 16.16 -2.04 -6.49
CA PRO A 74 17.23 -1.08 -6.21
C PRO A 74 17.55 -0.18 -7.41
N ASP A 75 17.61 -0.74 -8.62
CA ASP A 75 17.88 0.02 -9.86
C ASP A 75 16.80 1.09 -10.10
N MET A 76 15.52 0.70 -9.97
CA MET A 76 14.36 1.58 -10.09
C MET A 76 14.41 2.72 -9.06
N VAL A 77 14.65 2.38 -7.78
CA VAL A 77 14.74 3.39 -6.70
C VAL A 77 15.91 4.34 -6.95
N HIS A 78 17.07 3.85 -7.38
CA HIS A 78 18.22 4.69 -7.71
C HIS A 78 17.93 5.64 -8.87
N ALA A 79 17.22 5.19 -9.90
CA ALA A 79 16.83 6.02 -11.04
C ALA A 79 15.84 7.12 -10.64
N LEU A 80 14.89 6.80 -9.75
CA LEU A 80 13.88 7.74 -9.23
C LEU A 80 14.44 8.73 -8.21
N LYS A 81 15.37 8.30 -7.34
CA LYS A 81 16.00 9.15 -6.30
C LYS A 81 16.81 10.31 -6.90
N PRO A 82 17.05 11.38 -6.12
CA PRO A 82 17.97 12.45 -6.52
C PRO A 82 19.32 11.91 -6.99
N ASN A 83 19.88 12.55 -8.01
CA ASN A 83 21.15 12.18 -8.62
C ASN A 83 22.26 12.14 -7.55
N PRO A 84 23.09 11.09 -7.50
CA PRO A 84 24.09 10.92 -6.43
C PRO A 84 25.21 11.98 -6.43
N LYS A 85 25.37 12.74 -7.50
CA LYS A 85 26.33 13.85 -7.61
C LYS A 85 25.71 15.20 -7.23
N SER A 86 24.51 15.51 -7.73
CA SER A 86 23.89 16.83 -7.56
C SER A 86 22.88 16.89 -6.41
N HIS A 87 22.42 15.73 -5.93
CA HIS A 87 21.30 15.58 -5.00
C HIS A 87 20.00 16.25 -5.49
N ILE A 88 19.82 16.31 -6.81
CA ILE A 88 18.62 16.83 -7.47
C ILE A 88 17.98 15.68 -8.27
N GLN A 89 16.66 15.53 -8.19
CA GLN A 89 15.93 14.57 -9.01
C GLN A 89 15.91 15.03 -10.47
N GLU A 90 16.23 14.11 -11.38
CA GLU A 90 16.42 14.42 -12.80
C GLU A 90 15.56 13.49 -13.65
N ASN A 91 14.56 14.04 -14.35
CA ASN A 91 13.60 13.26 -15.13
C ASN A 91 14.24 12.37 -16.20
N TRP A 92 15.38 12.78 -16.77
CA TRP A 92 16.07 11.97 -17.78
C TRP A 92 16.55 10.62 -17.21
N ARG A 93 16.95 10.55 -15.93
CA ARG A 93 17.37 9.28 -15.28
C ARG A 93 16.20 8.33 -15.09
N ILE A 94 15.03 8.89 -14.75
CA ILE A 94 13.77 8.14 -14.59
C ILE A 94 13.39 7.54 -15.95
N VAL A 95 13.30 8.39 -16.98
CA VAL A 95 12.89 7.96 -18.33
C VAL A 95 13.91 7.02 -18.95
N ASP A 96 15.22 7.22 -18.73
CA ASP A 96 16.25 6.29 -19.20
C ASP A 96 16.04 4.88 -18.66
N PHE A 97 15.91 4.71 -17.34
CA PHE A 97 15.64 3.40 -16.75
C PHE A 97 14.36 2.76 -17.30
N PHE A 98 13.26 3.51 -17.32
CA PHE A 98 11.97 2.95 -17.72
C PHE A 98 11.79 2.75 -19.23
N SER A 99 12.58 3.43 -20.07
CA SER A 99 12.61 3.15 -21.51
C SER A 99 13.06 1.72 -21.84
N HIS A 100 13.75 1.06 -20.89
CA HIS A 100 14.18 -0.33 -20.98
C HIS A 100 13.26 -1.32 -20.24
N HIS A 101 12.21 -0.83 -19.57
CA HIS A 101 11.29 -1.62 -18.76
C HIS A 101 9.83 -1.28 -19.15
N PRO A 102 9.36 -1.72 -20.32
CA PRO A 102 8.03 -1.36 -20.85
C PRO A 102 6.87 -1.86 -19.98
N GLU A 103 7.11 -2.79 -19.05
CA GLU A 103 6.11 -3.19 -18.04
C GLU A 103 5.65 -2.04 -17.14
N SER A 104 6.44 -0.97 -17.04
CA SER A 104 6.14 0.21 -16.23
C SER A 104 5.03 1.10 -16.76
N LEU A 105 4.65 0.95 -18.04
CA LEU A 105 3.72 1.87 -18.72
C LEU A 105 2.36 1.94 -18.02
N HIS A 106 1.84 0.82 -17.52
CA HIS A 106 0.56 0.82 -16.81
C HIS A 106 0.65 1.59 -15.48
N MET A 107 1.76 1.50 -14.76
CA MET A 107 1.95 2.30 -13.56
C MET A 107 2.08 3.80 -13.89
N PHE A 108 2.70 4.15 -15.02
CA PHE A 108 2.78 5.54 -15.46
C PHE A 108 1.43 6.17 -15.80
N THR A 109 0.43 5.38 -16.25
CA THR A 109 -0.91 5.93 -16.45
C THR A 109 -1.52 6.41 -15.13
N PHE A 110 -1.23 5.75 -14.00
CA PHE A 110 -1.64 6.24 -12.68
C PHE A 110 -0.75 7.38 -12.17
N LEU A 111 0.58 7.24 -12.33
CA LEU A 111 1.52 8.22 -11.79
C LEU A 111 1.33 9.60 -12.42
N PHE A 112 1.08 9.69 -13.72
CA PHE A 112 0.92 10.96 -14.45
C PHE A 112 -0.52 11.46 -14.55
N ASP A 113 -1.50 10.66 -14.12
CA ASP A 113 -2.86 11.14 -13.87
C ASP A 113 -2.90 11.97 -12.56
N ASP A 114 -4.01 12.64 -12.29
CA ASP A 114 -4.19 13.49 -11.12
C ASP A 114 -4.02 12.71 -9.80
N VAL A 115 -4.37 11.42 -9.80
CA VAL A 115 -4.15 10.51 -8.64
C VAL A 115 -2.67 10.37 -8.26
N GLY A 116 -1.74 10.79 -9.13
CA GLY A 116 -0.33 11.05 -8.88
C GLY A 116 -0.02 12.03 -7.76
N VAL A 117 -0.95 12.94 -7.48
CA VAL A 117 -0.84 13.98 -6.43
C VAL A 117 -2.15 14.05 -5.64
N PRO A 118 -2.40 13.11 -4.71
CA PRO A 118 -3.57 13.18 -3.86
C PRO A 118 -3.62 14.48 -3.06
N GLN A 119 -4.82 15.00 -2.81
CA GLN A 119 -5.04 16.23 -2.02
C GLN A 119 -4.54 16.09 -0.59
N ASP A 120 -4.74 14.92 -0.01
CA ASP A 120 -4.34 14.54 1.33
C ASP A 120 -4.46 13.02 1.45
N TYR A 121 -4.10 12.46 2.61
CA TYR A 121 -4.15 11.02 2.81
C TYR A 121 -5.56 10.45 2.93
N ARG A 122 -6.59 11.26 3.21
CA ARG A 122 -7.97 10.77 3.44
C ARG A 122 -8.71 10.61 2.13
N HIS A 123 -8.39 11.42 1.12
CA HIS A 123 -9.03 11.40 -0.20
C HIS A 123 -8.26 10.57 -1.25
N MET A 124 -7.67 9.44 -0.85
CA MET A 124 -7.02 8.51 -1.78
C MET A 124 -7.51 7.09 -1.58
N GLU A 125 -7.45 6.31 -2.66
CA GLU A 125 -7.61 4.86 -2.59
C GLU A 125 -6.43 4.20 -1.89
N GLY A 126 -6.60 2.94 -1.54
CA GLY A 126 -5.53 2.04 -1.13
C GLY A 126 -5.69 0.70 -1.83
N SER A 127 -4.57 0.02 -2.04
CA SER A 127 -4.51 -1.22 -2.80
C SER A 127 -3.42 -2.10 -2.21
N GLY A 128 -3.70 -3.40 -2.10
CA GLY A 128 -2.68 -4.39 -1.73
C GLY A 128 -1.56 -4.53 -2.76
N VAL A 129 -1.82 -4.09 -4.00
CA VAL A 129 -0.96 -4.18 -5.19
C VAL A 129 -0.73 -5.63 -5.62
N ASN A 130 0.01 -6.38 -4.81
CA ASN A 130 0.31 -7.79 -5.06
C ASN A 130 -0.94 -8.66 -4.90
N THR A 131 -0.94 -9.78 -5.61
CA THR A 131 -1.88 -10.87 -5.35
C THR A 131 -1.40 -11.65 -4.13
N TYR A 132 -2.32 -11.98 -3.22
CA TYR A 132 -2.11 -12.86 -2.08
C TYR A 132 -2.95 -14.12 -2.23
N THR A 133 -2.88 -15.03 -1.27
CA THR A 133 -3.70 -16.25 -1.21
C THR A 133 -4.55 -16.23 0.06
N LEU A 134 -5.86 -16.44 -0.07
CA LEU A 134 -6.75 -16.79 1.04
C LEU A 134 -6.87 -18.30 1.14
N ILE A 135 -6.84 -18.84 2.37
CA ILE A 135 -6.99 -20.28 2.62
C ILE A 135 -8.14 -20.47 3.59
N ASN A 136 -9.17 -21.21 3.17
CA ASN A 136 -10.33 -21.47 4.03
C ASN A 136 -10.11 -22.66 4.99
N LYS A 137 -11.08 -22.94 5.86
CA LYS A 137 -10.99 -24.03 6.85
C LYS A 137 -10.83 -25.43 6.25
N ALA A 138 -11.24 -25.63 5.00
CA ALA A 138 -11.08 -26.89 4.27
C ALA A 138 -9.73 -26.99 3.54
N GLY A 139 -8.88 -25.95 3.63
CA GLY A 139 -7.59 -25.88 2.95
C GLY A 139 -7.69 -25.44 1.48
N LYS A 140 -8.86 -25.02 0.99
CA LYS A 140 -8.98 -24.49 -0.38
C LYS A 140 -8.34 -23.10 -0.44
N ALA A 141 -7.43 -22.93 -1.40
CA ALA A 141 -6.78 -21.68 -1.73
C ALA A 141 -7.61 -20.87 -2.74
N GLN A 142 -7.57 -19.55 -2.61
CA GLN A 142 -8.10 -18.59 -3.58
C GLN A 142 -7.09 -17.44 -3.70
N TYR A 143 -6.72 -17.02 -4.90
CA TYR A 143 -5.99 -15.77 -5.07
C TYR A 143 -6.87 -14.59 -4.70
N VAL A 144 -6.26 -13.53 -4.15
CA VAL A 144 -6.96 -12.33 -3.69
C VAL A 144 -6.19 -11.05 -3.99
N LYS A 145 -6.91 -10.00 -4.39
CA LYS A 145 -6.45 -8.60 -4.34
C LYS A 145 -7.29 -7.82 -3.33
N PHE A 146 -6.65 -6.92 -2.59
CA PHE A 146 -7.29 -6.07 -1.57
C PHE A 146 -7.42 -4.63 -2.08
N HIS A 147 -8.58 -4.01 -1.85
CA HIS A 147 -8.89 -2.65 -2.30
C HIS A 147 -9.54 -1.84 -1.17
N TRP A 148 -9.03 -0.65 -0.93
CA TRP A 148 -9.56 0.34 0.00
C TRP A 148 -10.17 1.49 -0.78
N LYS A 149 -11.49 1.70 -0.62
CA LYS A 149 -12.21 2.80 -1.25
C LYS A 149 -12.56 3.87 -0.20
N PRO A 150 -12.06 5.11 -0.32
CA PRO A 150 -12.32 6.17 0.66
C PRO A 150 -13.80 6.53 0.65
N THR A 151 -14.40 6.70 1.84
CA THR A 151 -15.81 7.08 1.93
C THR A 151 -16.05 8.56 1.61
N CYS A 152 -15.02 9.41 1.75
CA CYS A 152 -15.05 10.82 1.37
C CYS A 152 -14.70 11.08 -0.12
N GLY A 153 -14.50 10.02 -0.91
CA GLY A 153 -14.15 10.09 -2.32
C GLY A 153 -12.67 10.40 -2.58
N VAL A 154 -12.26 10.28 -3.84
CA VAL A 154 -10.89 10.58 -4.28
C VAL A 154 -10.79 12.05 -4.69
N LYS A 155 -9.74 12.74 -4.23
CA LYS A 155 -9.43 14.12 -4.59
C LYS A 155 -7.93 14.29 -4.77
N CYS A 156 -7.58 15.13 -5.73
CA CYS A 156 -6.20 15.34 -6.17
C CYS A 156 -5.92 16.84 -6.30
N LEU A 157 -4.64 17.21 -6.27
CA LEU A 157 -4.18 18.55 -6.59
C LEU A 157 -3.76 18.60 -8.05
N LEU A 158 -4.19 19.65 -8.75
CA LEU A 158 -3.58 20.02 -10.02
C LEU A 158 -2.17 20.61 -9.78
N GLU A 159 -1.36 20.68 -10.83
CA GLU A 159 0.05 21.09 -10.72
C GLU A 159 0.23 22.47 -10.05
N ASP A 160 -0.56 23.47 -10.46
CA ASP A 160 -0.53 24.82 -9.87
C ASP A 160 -0.95 24.82 -8.38
N GLU A 161 -1.92 23.97 -8.02
CA GLU A 161 -2.37 23.81 -6.64
C GLU A 161 -1.29 23.14 -5.79
N ALA A 162 -0.64 22.11 -6.32
CA ALA A 162 0.45 21.40 -5.66
C ALA A 162 1.64 22.32 -5.36
N ILE A 163 1.98 23.23 -6.29
CA ILE A 163 3.02 24.25 -6.08
C ILE A 163 2.61 25.21 -4.96
N LYS A 164 1.37 25.72 -5.00
CA LYS A 164 0.88 26.67 -3.99
C LYS A 164 0.80 26.04 -2.60
N VAL A 165 0.18 24.87 -2.49
CA VAL A 165 0.03 24.13 -1.24
C VAL A 165 1.39 23.74 -0.69
N GLY A 166 2.24 23.10 -1.50
CA GLY A 166 3.56 22.64 -1.08
C GLY A 166 4.51 23.76 -0.68
N GLY A 167 4.43 24.91 -1.36
CA GLY A 167 5.19 26.12 -1.01
C GLY A 167 4.73 26.77 0.29
N SER A 168 3.47 26.56 0.69
CA SER A 168 2.92 27.10 1.94
C SER A 168 3.06 26.14 3.13
N ASN A 169 2.92 24.84 2.89
CA ASN A 169 2.99 23.79 3.90
C ASN A 169 3.46 22.48 3.27
N HIS A 170 4.71 22.13 3.54
CA HIS A 170 5.30 20.90 3.04
C HIS A 170 4.71 19.64 3.71
N SER A 171 4.03 19.76 4.85
CA SER A 171 3.41 18.67 5.62
C SER A 171 1.87 18.72 5.61
N HIS A 172 1.26 19.26 4.55
CA HIS A 172 -0.18 19.50 4.49
C HIS A 172 -1.05 18.25 4.66
N ALA A 173 -0.64 17.09 4.12
CA ALA A 173 -1.42 15.86 4.18
C ALA A 173 -1.31 15.21 5.57
N THR A 174 -0.13 15.29 6.19
CA THR A 174 0.07 14.93 7.60
C THR A 174 -0.77 15.81 8.51
N GLN A 175 -0.78 17.13 8.28
CA GLN A 175 -1.59 18.06 9.07
C GLN A 175 -3.09 17.78 8.91
N ASP A 176 -3.58 17.62 7.67
CA ASP A 176 -4.98 17.31 7.40
C ASP A 176 -5.46 16.05 8.15
N LEU A 177 -4.67 14.98 8.12
CA LEU A 177 -4.99 13.72 8.80
C LEU A 177 -5.09 13.93 10.32
N TYR A 178 -4.09 14.59 10.91
CA TYR A 178 -4.04 14.85 12.34
C TYR A 178 -5.22 15.71 12.79
N ASP A 179 -5.45 16.84 12.13
CA ASP A 179 -6.49 17.80 12.47
C ASP A 179 -7.89 17.19 12.30
N SER A 180 -8.08 16.37 11.27
CA SER A 180 -9.36 15.69 11.01
C SER A 180 -9.70 14.69 12.11
N ILE A 181 -8.73 13.87 12.54
CA ILE A 181 -8.94 12.93 13.64
C ILE A 181 -9.16 13.69 14.95
N ALA A 182 -8.39 14.74 15.24
CA ALA A 182 -8.55 15.55 16.44
C ALA A 182 -9.93 16.25 16.51
N ALA A 183 -10.49 16.64 15.36
CA ALA A 183 -11.81 17.23 15.24
C ALA A 183 -12.97 16.21 15.28
N GLY A 184 -12.69 14.91 15.38
CA GLY A 184 -13.72 13.85 15.32
C GLY A 184 -14.21 13.50 13.92
N ASN A 185 -13.60 14.07 12.88
CA ASN A 185 -13.89 13.81 11.46
C ASN A 185 -13.07 12.61 10.96
N TYR A 186 -13.34 11.45 11.55
CA TYR A 186 -12.57 10.22 11.33
C TYR A 186 -12.63 9.77 9.87
N PRO A 187 -11.50 9.66 9.16
CA PRO A 187 -11.50 9.11 7.82
C PRO A 187 -11.82 7.61 7.84
N GLU A 188 -12.56 7.18 6.82
CA GLU A 188 -12.97 5.80 6.66
C GLU A 188 -12.72 5.29 5.24
N TRP A 189 -12.36 4.01 5.14
CA TRP A 189 -12.26 3.28 3.88
C TRP A 189 -13.08 2.00 3.94
N LYS A 190 -13.77 1.67 2.86
CA LYS A 190 -14.39 0.35 2.69
C LYS A 190 -13.36 -0.62 2.13
N LEU A 191 -13.26 -1.80 2.74
CA LEU A 191 -12.45 -2.90 2.24
C LEU A 191 -13.25 -3.73 1.24
N TYR A 192 -12.69 -3.94 0.07
CA TYR A 192 -13.16 -4.86 -0.94
C TYR A 192 -12.06 -5.85 -1.31
N ILE A 193 -12.48 -6.99 -1.86
CA ILE A 193 -11.58 -7.97 -2.46
C ILE A 193 -12.06 -8.40 -3.84
N GLN A 194 -11.14 -8.82 -4.69
CA GLN A 194 -11.41 -9.66 -5.85
C GLN A 194 -10.79 -11.03 -5.59
N THR A 195 -11.35 -12.10 -6.16
CA THR A 195 -10.81 -13.46 -5.99
C THR A 195 -10.74 -14.24 -7.29
N ILE A 196 -9.69 -15.04 -7.46
CA ILE A 196 -9.50 -15.96 -8.57
C ILE A 196 -9.20 -17.35 -8.02
N ASP A 197 -9.81 -18.38 -8.61
CA ASP A 197 -9.42 -19.78 -8.35
C ASP A 197 -8.06 -20.03 -9.00
N PRO A 198 -7.02 -20.49 -8.27
CA PRO A 198 -5.71 -20.77 -8.86
C PRO A 198 -5.79 -21.69 -10.09
N ASP A 199 -6.76 -22.61 -10.15
CA ASP A 199 -6.99 -23.47 -11.33
C ASP A 199 -7.46 -22.69 -12.58
N HIS A 200 -7.79 -21.41 -12.43
CA HIS A 200 -8.21 -20.50 -13.49
C HIS A 200 -7.13 -19.51 -13.90
N GLU A 201 -5.91 -19.57 -13.34
CA GLU A 201 -4.82 -18.63 -13.62
C GLU A 201 -4.57 -18.46 -15.12
N ASP A 202 -4.47 -19.57 -15.86
CA ASP A 202 -4.22 -19.60 -17.31
C ASP A 202 -5.44 -19.22 -18.19
N ARG A 203 -6.57 -18.83 -17.59
CA ARG A 203 -7.80 -18.48 -18.34
C ARG A 203 -7.89 -17.01 -18.71
N PHE A 204 -7.00 -16.18 -18.18
CA PHE A 204 -6.97 -14.74 -18.42
C PHE A 204 -5.92 -14.38 -19.48
N ASP A 205 -6.09 -13.23 -20.12
CA ASP A 205 -5.13 -12.64 -21.06
C ASP A 205 -3.98 -11.88 -20.36
N PHE A 206 -3.97 -11.92 -19.03
CA PHE A 206 -2.93 -11.41 -18.16
C PHE A 206 -2.58 -12.46 -17.10
N ASP A 207 -1.35 -12.38 -16.59
CA ASP A 207 -0.92 -13.16 -15.42
C ASP A 207 -1.51 -12.51 -14.15
N PRO A 208 -2.36 -13.22 -13.38
CA PRO A 208 -2.93 -12.70 -12.14
C PRO A 208 -1.91 -12.37 -11.05
N LEU A 209 -0.69 -12.92 -11.14
CA LEU A 209 0.43 -12.71 -10.22
C LEU A 209 1.41 -11.63 -10.72
N ASP A 210 1.20 -11.06 -11.92
CA ASP A 210 1.96 -9.91 -12.41
C ASP A 210 1.45 -8.62 -11.76
N VAL A 211 2.24 -8.06 -10.84
CA VAL A 211 1.96 -6.81 -10.12
C VAL A 211 1.81 -5.57 -11.02
N THR A 212 2.17 -5.64 -12.31
CA THR A 212 1.88 -4.59 -13.29
C THR A 212 0.44 -4.66 -13.83
N LYS A 213 -0.39 -5.60 -13.36
CA LYS A 213 -1.77 -5.83 -13.82
C LYS A 213 -2.80 -5.57 -12.73
N THR A 214 -3.89 -4.93 -13.13
CA THR A 214 -5.15 -4.92 -12.40
C THR A 214 -5.99 -6.13 -12.81
N TRP A 215 -6.93 -6.55 -11.96
CA TRP A 215 -7.96 -7.51 -12.35
C TRP A 215 -9.20 -6.71 -12.77
N PRO A 216 -9.71 -6.88 -14.02
CA PRO A 216 -10.83 -6.09 -14.50
C PRO A 216 -12.08 -6.28 -13.64
N GLU A 217 -12.66 -5.19 -13.13
CA GLU A 217 -13.80 -5.24 -12.19
C GLU A 217 -15.11 -5.71 -12.85
N ASP A 218 -15.22 -5.64 -14.18
CA ASP A 218 -16.34 -6.15 -14.97
C ASP A 218 -16.32 -7.68 -15.13
N ILE A 219 -15.13 -8.29 -15.06
CA ILE A 219 -14.94 -9.74 -15.10
C ILE A 219 -14.88 -10.33 -13.69
N LEU A 220 -14.18 -9.64 -12.78
CA LEU A 220 -13.92 -10.05 -11.41
C LEU A 220 -14.47 -8.96 -10.46
N PRO A 221 -15.77 -8.95 -10.14
CA PRO A 221 -16.37 -7.85 -9.40
C PRO A 221 -15.84 -7.74 -7.96
N LEU A 222 -15.77 -6.49 -7.47
CA LEU A 222 -15.42 -6.19 -6.09
C LEU A 222 -16.43 -6.78 -5.10
N GLN A 223 -15.93 -7.57 -4.15
CA GLN A 223 -16.70 -8.16 -3.07
C GLN A 223 -16.45 -7.36 -1.78
N PRO A 224 -17.49 -6.82 -1.12
CA PRO A 224 -17.30 -6.04 0.09
C PRO A 224 -16.91 -6.93 1.26
N VAL A 225 -16.01 -6.46 2.13
CA VAL A 225 -15.52 -7.19 3.30
C VAL A 225 -15.85 -6.45 4.59
N GLY A 226 -15.37 -5.22 4.73
CA GLY A 226 -15.47 -4.47 5.98
C GLY A 226 -15.14 -3.00 5.79
N ARG A 227 -14.76 -2.32 6.88
CA ARG A 227 -14.32 -0.93 6.83
C ARG A 227 -13.14 -0.69 7.79
N LEU A 228 -12.28 0.24 7.41
CA LEU A 228 -11.22 0.81 8.20
C LEU A 228 -11.67 2.19 8.68
N VAL A 229 -11.45 2.51 9.95
CA VAL A 229 -11.75 3.82 10.54
C VAL A 229 -10.54 4.25 11.34
N LEU A 230 -10.01 5.44 11.07
CA LEU A 230 -8.92 6.02 11.87
C LEU A 230 -9.50 7.05 12.83
N ASN A 231 -9.54 6.71 14.11
CA ASN A 231 -10.21 7.50 15.14
C ASN A 231 -9.31 7.94 16.29
N ARG A 232 -8.00 7.74 16.17
CA ARG A 232 -7.03 8.09 17.20
C ARG A 232 -5.71 8.51 16.57
N ASN A 233 -5.22 9.68 16.97
CA ASN A 233 -3.87 10.13 16.64
C ASN A 233 -2.86 9.44 17.58
N ILE A 234 -1.62 9.34 17.12
CA ILE A 234 -0.49 8.92 17.94
C ILE A 234 -0.16 9.99 18.99
N ASP A 235 0.37 9.58 20.14
CA ASP A 235 0.80 10.49 21.20
C ASP A 235 2.24 10.96 20.96
N ASN A 236 3.09 10.10 20.41
CA ASN A 236 4.48 10.42 20.08
C ASN A 236 4.87 9.99 18.66
N PHE A 237 5.11 10.96 17.79
CA PHE A 237 5.47 10.71 16.39
C PHE A 237 6.70 9.80 16.23
N PHE A 238 7.73 9.96 17.06
CA PHE A 238 8.92 9.15 16.91
C PHE A 238 8.66 7.69 17.31
N ALA A 239 8.11 7.47 18.50
CA ALA A 239 7.88 6.14 19.04
C ALA A 239 6.78 5.37 18.29
N GLU A 240 5.75 6.06 17.81
CA GLU A 240 4.54 5.46 17.25
C GLU A 240 4.32 5.75 15.77
N ASN A 241 5.24 6.43 15.06
CA ASN A 241 5.18 6.58 13.60
C ASN A 241 6.54 6.37 12.91
N GLU A 242 7.60 6.99 13.41
CA GLU A 242 8.95 6.83 12.83
C GLU A 242 9.50 5.41 13.05
N GLN A 243 9.25 4.86 14.24
CA GLN A 243 9.69 3.52 14.62
C GLN A 243 8.80 2.38 14.12
N LEU A 244 7.68 2.67 13.45
CA LEU A 244 6.84 1.62 12.89
C LEU A 244 7.58 0.76 11.87
N ALA A 245 7.24 -0.52 11.92
CA ALA A 245 7.75 -1.55 11.05
C ALA A 245 6.57 -2.35 10.50
N PHE A 246 6.38 -2.28 9.19
CA PHE A 246 5.42 -3.10 8.46
C PHE A 246 6.19 -4.06 7.57
N CYS A 247 5.79 -5.32 7.47
CA CYS A 247 6.47 -6.28 6.61
C CYS A 247 5.45 -7.21 5.94
N PRO A 248 5.41 -7.31 4.60
CA PRO A 248 4.51 -8.23 3.90
C PRO A 248 4.64 -9.70 4.31
N ALA A 249 5.74 -10.10 4.96
CA ALA A 249 5.93 -11.43 5.53
C ALA A 249 5.17 -11.68 6.85
N ILE A 250 4.57 -10.64 7.43
CA ILE A 250 3.80 -10.73 8.66
C ILE A 250 2.36 -11.02 8.27
N VAL A 251 2.07 -12.32 8.15
CA VAL A 251 0.75 -12.87 7.82
C VAL A 251 0.19 -13.69 8.98
N VAL A 252 -1.10 -14.00 8.90
CA VAL A 252 -1.84 -14.82 9.88
C VAL A 252 -2.44 -16.05 9.19
N PRO A 253 -2.77 -17.12 9.94
CA PRO A 253 -3.46 -18.28 9.36
C PRO A 253 -4.65 -17.86 8.48
N GLY A 254 -4.73 -18.46 7.28
CA GLY A 254 -5.78 -18.13 6.31
C GLY A 254 -5.44 -17.02 5.32
N ILE A 255 -4.31 -16.32 5.47
CA ILE A 255 -3.74 -15.41 4.47
C ILE A 255 -2.28 -15.80 4.21
N TYR A 256 -1.89 -15.94 2.95
CA TYR A 256 -0.55 -16.34 2.55
C TYR A 256 -0.07 -15.59 1.31
N TYR A 257 1.21 -15.78 0.98
CA TYR A 257 1.84 -15.21 -0.20
C TYR A 257 1.35 -15.93 -1.47
N SER A 258 1.42 -15.23 -2.60
CA SER A 258 1.38 -15.84 -3.94
C SER A 258 2.81 -15.93 -4.50
N ASP A 259 2.95 -16.45 -5.72
CA ASP A 259 4.23 -16.55 -6.42
C ASP A 259 4.63 -15.26 -7.19
N ASP A 260 3.94 -14.13 -6.92
CA ASP A 260 4.35 -12.81 -7.40
C ASP A 260 5.81 -12.51 -7.01
N LYS A 261 6.68 -12.39 -8.01
CA LYS A 261 8.14 -12.26 -7.82
C LYS A 261 8.52 -10.99 -7.05
N LEU A 262 7.77 -9.91 -7.21
CA LEU A 262 8.01 -8.70 -6.43
C LEU A 262 7.62 -8.92 -4.97
N LEU A 263 6.46 -9.54 -4.71
CA LEU A 263 6.04 -9.89 -3.35
C LEU A 263 7.09 -10.79 -2.65
N GLN A 264 7.59 -11.80 -3.35
CA GLN A 264 8.62 -12.72 -2.85
C GLN A 264 9.93 -12.01 -2.44
N THR A 265 10.27 -10.90 -3.10
CA THR A 265 11.41 -10.07 -2.68
C THR A 265 11.07 -9.20 -1.47
N ARG A 266 9.83 -8.66 -1.42
CA ARG A 266 9.38 -7.79 -0.32
C ARG A 266 9.29 -8.54 1.01
N ILE A 267 8.86 -9.80 1.01
CA ILE A 267 8.79 -10.60 2.26
C ILE A 267 10.17 -10.74 2.94
N PHE A 268 11.26 -10.67 2.18
CA PHE A 268 12.62 -10.60 2.74
C PHE A 268 13.02 -9.15 3.12
N SER A 269 12.91 -8.24 2.16
CA SER A 269 13.55 -6.91 2.22
C SER A 269 13.12 -6.06 3.41
N TYR A 270 11.83 -6.09 3.79
CA TYR A 270 11.31 -5.23 4.86
C TYR A 270 11.89 -5.60 6.22
N ALA A 271 11.88 -6.89 6.58
CA ALA A 271 12.43 -7.34 7.85
C ALA A 271 13.96 -7.12 7.90
N ASP A 272 14.65 -7.27 6.77
CA ASP A 272 16.08 -7.02 6.67
C ASP A 272 16.42 -5.54 6.95
N THR A 273 15.79 -4.62 6.24
CA THR A 273 16.04 -3.18 6.45
C THR A 273 15.60 -2.71 7.84
N GLN A 274 14.57 -3.33 8.43
CA GLN A 274 14.12 -3.00 9.79
C GLN A 274 15.15 -3.39 10.86
N ARG A 275 15.82 -4.55 10.72
CA ARG A 275 16.91 -4.93 11.63
C ARG A 275 18.06 -3.93 11.57
N HIS A 276 18.36 -3.40 10.38
CA HIS A 276 19.36 -2.34 10.22
C HIS A 276 18.89 -1.01 10.84
N ARG A 277 17.67 -0.56 10.49
CA ARG A 277 17.14 0.76 10.85
C ARG A 277 16.76 0.91 12.32
N LEU A 278 16.21 -0.13 12.93
CA LEU A 278 15.61 -0.11 14.27
C LEU A 278 16.33 -1.04 15.27
N GLY A 279 17.28 -1.84 14.78
CA GLY A 279 18.00 -2.83 15.57
C GLY A 279 17.36 -4.23 15.54
N PRO A 280 18.09 -5.25 16.02
CA PRO A 280 17.67 -6.65 15.91
C PRO A 280 16.38 -6.98 16.68
N ASN A 281 16.05 -6.20 17.71
CA ASN A 281 14.89 -6.41 18.59
C ASN A 281 13.73 -5.45 18.28
N TYR A 282 13.65 -4.88 17.07
CA TYR A 282 12.63 -3.88 16.73
C TYR A 282 11.17 -4.34 16.97
N LEU A 283 10.92 -5.65 16.94
CA LEU A 283 9.60 -6.23 17.24
C LEU A 283 9.18 -6.09 18.71
N GLN A 284 10.08 -5.66 19.60
CA GLN A 284 9.77 -5.34 21.00
C GLN A 284 9.39 -3.87 21.20
N LEU A 285 9.44 -3.05 20.14
CA LEU A 285 8.98 -1.67 20.21
C LEU A 285 7.45 -1.67 20.42
N PRO A 286 6.89 -0.71 21.18
CA PRO A 286 5.48 -0.76 21.60
C PRO A 286 4.44 -0.57 20.49
N ALA A 287 4.88 -0.12 19.30
CA ALA A 287 4.02 0.30 18.20
C ALA A 287 3.29 -0.87 17.56
#